data_AF-A0A1G2D2K6-F1
#
_entry.id   AF-A0A1G2D2K6-F1
#
_cell.length_a   1.000
_cell.length_b   1.000
_cell.length_c   1.000
_cell.angle_alpha   90.00
_cell.angle_beta   90.00
_cell.angle_gamma   90.00
#
_symmetry.space_group_name_H-M   'P 1'
#
loop_
_entity.id
_entity.type
_entity.pdbx_description
1 polymer ?
#
loop_
_entity_poly.entity_id
_entity_poly.type
_entity_poly.pdbx_seq_one_letter_code
_entity_poly.pdbx_strand_id
1 'polypeptide(L)'
;MTAHTTLTTELSYRDNPNPNAKIGFVVFYPFQYYVFKNVYEHLKDGAEFIVDEGAFFPTKQPPELIGRVVALLKKQGVYFRILPYGEYFHECRLENFFSGYSGLVSLWMYGCLRFHCNLRRRKIHLTYGIGKDLITYGIWKRKFDLILAYGERDQRIFSLYTQSEAVGNPKFDDWFNEKFDTELSEEIRARLDPQKKTMLYLPTHSDLCSIDVIADELKKLTKNYNVIVKFHYYTPPEEPERVQKLKDPRIICLNDDADLITLLKISDVVLSDNSSVIFDVILADKPLIATDFLSDEYLDWKHGEYKPYRRGIAAGLTYSGSIEQKIKKEGLIVTLKRPEELPRAVRGALEDSVFYKASRKKLRKELFSFHDGTCGERAAMAIKNFLATKELPEKPLLWHLIENLGTMKRLTTWLEEKIRETETPKPSESGIFVKKFAEKQVFKTIFFLMVKLEDFLRLKFFVFVRKVRPAEKFPE
;
A
#
# COMPACT_ATOMS: atom_id res chain seq x y z
N MET A 1 -26.47 39.07 -2.32
CA MET A 1 -26.43 38.08 -1.21
C MET A 1 -27.46 37.02 -1.51
N THR A 2 -27.05 35.91 -2.13
CA THR A 2 -27.91 34.74 -2.37
C THR A 2 -27.27 33.57 -1.64
N ALA A 3 -27.90 33.18 -0.53
CA ALA A 3 -27.45 32.08 0.30
C ALA A 3 -27.66 30.75 -0.45
N HIS A 4 -26.56 30.09 -0.79
CA HIS A 4 -26.58 28.68 -1.16
C HIS A 4 -26.71 27.85 0.12
N THR A 5 -27.94 27.49 0.46
CA THR A 5 -28.22 26.49 1.49
C THR A 5 -27.98 25.11 0.87
N THR A 6 -26.75 24.61 0.94
CA THR A 6 -26.45 23.19 0.67
C THR A 6 -27.05 22.35 1.80
N LEU A 7 -28.27 21.85 1.57
CA LEU A 7 -28.83 20.73 2.32
C LEU A 7 -27.98 19.49 2.02
N THR A 8 -26.98 19.20 2.86
CA THR A 8 -26.32 17.90 2.88
C THR A 8 -27.29 16.89 3.47
N THR A 9 -28.08 16.25 2.61
CA THR A 9 -28.79 15.02 2.95
C THR A 9 -27.73 13.96 3.28
N GLU A 10 -27.61 13.58 4.55
CA GLU A 10 -26.84 12.39 4.91
C GLU A 10 -27.51 11.19 4.23
N LEU A 11 -26.86 10.62 3.21
CA LEU A 11 -27.28 9.37 2.59
C LEU A 11 -27.24 8.28 3.67
N SER A 12 -28.41 7.93 4.21
CA SER A 12 -28.55 6.84 5.16
C SER A 12 -28.43 5.51 4.41
N TYR A 13 -27.24 4.93 4.45
CA TYR A 13 -27.02 3.57 3.98
C TYR A 13 -27.44 2.58 5.09
N ARG A 14 -28.13 1.50 4.70
CA ARG A 14 -28.46 0.40 5.62
C ARG A 14 -27.34 -0.63 5.64
N ASP A 15 -26.99 -1.07 6.84
CA ASP A 15 -26.09 -2.21 7.09
C ASP A 15 -26.63 -3.51 6.45
N ASN A 16 -25.73 -4.44 6.17
CA ASN A 16 -26.01 -5.84 5.85
C ASN A 16 -25.09 -6.73 6.70
N PRO A 17 -25.31 -6.80 8.03
CA PRO A 17 -24.37 -7.44 8.94
C PRO A 17 -24.39 -8.96 8.79
N ASN A 18 -23.23 -9.60 8.94
CA ASN A 18 -23.15 -11.03 9.17
C ASN A 18 -23.39 -11.31 10.67
N PRO A 19 -24.45 -12.06 11.05
CA PRO A 19 -24.76 -12.33 12.45
C PRO A 19 -23.68 -13.13 13.18
N ASN A 20 -22.83 -13.85 12.45
CA ASN A 20 -21.74 -14.68 12.98
C ASN A 20 -20.37 -14.00 12.85
N ALA A 21 -20.30 -12.74 12.42
CA ALA A 21 -19.04 -12.05 12.21
C ALA A 21 -18.18 -12.00 13.49
N LYS A 22 -16.97 -12.58 13.39
CA LYS A 22 -15.87 -12.44 14.35
C LYS A 22 -14.65 -11.75 13.74
N ILE A 23 -14.60 -11.64 12.41
CA ILE A 23 -13.50 -11.02 11.67
C ILE A 23 -14.03 -9.80 10.90
N GLY A 24 -13.44 -8.64 11.15
CA GLY A 24 -13.77 -7.40 10.45
C GLY A 24 -12.72 -7.03 9.40
N PHE A 25 -13.11 -6.94 8.13
CA PHE A 25 -12.25 -6.40 7.06
C PHE A 25 -12.47 -4.89 6.92
N VAL A 26 -11.53 -4.09 7.38
CA VAL A 26 -11.68 -2.63 7.45
C VAL A 26 -11.42 -1.99 6.08
N VAL A 27 -12.41 -1.29 5.55
CA VAL A 27 -12.39 -0.62 4.24
C VAL A 27 -12.90 0.82 4.33
N PHE A 28 -12.33 1.68 3.51
CA PHE A 28 -12.74 3.08 3.33
C PHE A 28 -12.43 3.62 1.92
N TYR A 29 -11.91 2.76 1.03
CA TYR A 29 -11.80 2.97 -0.42
C TYR A 29 -12.30 1.74 -1.18
N PRO A 30 -12.96 1.90 -2.33
CA PRO A 30 -13.46 0.78 -3.15
C PRO A 30 -12.41 -0.28 -3.48
N PHE A 31 -11.18 0.11 -3.85
CA PHE A 31 -10.18 -0.87 -4.29
C PHE A 31 -9.81 -1.90 -3.22
N GLN A 32 -10.00 -1.57 -1.93
CA GLN A 32 -9.66 -2.47 -0.83
C GLN A 32 -10.48 -3.76 -0.85
N TYR A 33 -11.71 -3.70 -1.38
CA TYR A 33 -12.52 -4.90 -1.62
C TYR A 33 -11.75 -5.91 -2.48
N TYR A 34 -11.16 -5.49 -3.60
CA TYR A 34 -10.43 -6.39 -4.49
C TYR A 34 -9.15 -6.96 -3.90
N VAL A 35 -8.54 -6.26 -2.93
CA VAL A 35 -7.38 -6.80 -2.19
C VAL A 35 -7.83 -7.89 -1.22
N PHE A 36 -9.00 -7.74 -0.61
CA PHE A 36 -9.51 -8.65 0.42
C PHE A 36 -10.37 -9.80 -0.10
N LYS A 37 -11.06 -9.64 -1.23
CA LYS A 37 -12.18 -10.52 -1.63
C LYS A 37 -11.83 -12.01 -1.65
N ASN A 38 -10.65 -12.35 -2.14
CA ASN A 38 -10.22 -13.75 -2.23
C ASN A 38 -9.84 -14.34 -0.87
N VAL A 39 -9.46 -13.50 0.11
CA VAL A 39 -9.30 -13.95 1.51
C VAL A 39 -10.66 -14.05 2.20
N TYR A 40 -11.52 -13.04 1.97
CA TYR A 40 -12.87 -12.96 2.53
C TYR A 40 -13.72 -14.18 2.14
N GLU A 41 -13.65 -14.64 0.89
CA GLU A 41 -14.42 -15.78 0.39
C GLU A 41 -14.23 -17.05 1.24
N HIS A 42 -13.01 -17.29 1.76
CA HIS A 42 -12.70 -18.42 2.64
C HIS A 42 -13.00 -18.18 4.14
N LEU A 43 -13.48 -16.98 4.47
CA LEU A 43 -13.85 -16.53 5.82
C LEU A 43 -15.29 -16.04 5.95
N LYS A 44 -16.06 -16.02 4.84
CA LYS A 44 -17.35 -15.34 4.73
C LYS A 44 -18.38 -15.76 5.76
N ASP A 45 -18.33 -17.01 6.24
CA ASP A 45 -19.25 -17.52 7.25
C ASP A 45 -19.10 -16.82 8.61
N GLY A 46 -17.91 -16.30 8.92
CA GLY A 46 -17.58 -15.64 10.19
C GLY A 46 -16.94 -14.27 10.02
N ALA A 47 -17.09 -13.65 8.85
CA ALA A 47 -16.48 -12.36 8.54
C ALA A 47 -17.45 -11.40 7.83
N GLU A 48 -17.15 -10.12 7.95
CA GLU A 48 -17.83 -9.04 7.22
C GLU A 48 -16.87 -7.88 6.97
N PHE A 49 -17.25 -6.99 6.06
CA PHE A 49 -16.55 -5.73 5.83
C PHE A 49 -17.02 -4.66 6.84
N ILE A 50 -16.08 -3.82 7.30
CA ILE A 50 -16.37 -2.66 8.14
C ILE A 50 -16.05 -1.42 7.31
N VAL A 51 -17.07 -0.65 6.95
CA VAL A 51 -16.93 0.62 6.22
C VAL A 51 -16.66 1.73 7.24
N ASP A 52 -15.40 2.18 7.31
CA ASP A 52 -14.94 3.12 8.34
C ASP A 52 -15.00 4.59 7.88
N GLU A 53 -16.08 5.30 8.26
CA GLU A 53 -16.24 6.72 7.93
C GLU A 53 -15.22 7.63 8.63
N GLY A 54 -14.64 7.17 9.74
CA GLY A 54 -13.67 7.88 10.56
C GLY A 54 -12.23 7.41 10.33
N ALA A 55 -11.93 6.78 9.19
CA ALA A 55 -10.59 6.29 8.87
C ALA A 55 -9.47 7.35 9.04
N PHE A 56 -9.78 8.64 8.85
CA PHE A 56 -8.87 9.76 9.06
C PHE A 56 -9.32 10.73 10.17
N PHE A 57 -10.03 10.24 11.19
CA PHE A 57 -10.48 11.05 12.33
C PHE A 57 -9.35 11.98 12.86
N PRO A 58 -9.61 13.29 13.07
CA PRO A 58 -10.92 13.98 13.06
C PRO A 58 -11.38 14.49 11.68
N THR A 59 -10.79 14.02 10.58
CA THR A 59 -11.25 14.34 9.23
C THR A 59 -12.26 13.28 8.77
N LYS A 60 -13.53 13.68 8.60
CA LYS A 60 -14.60 12.82 8.06
C LYS A 60 -14.32 12.48 6.59
N GLN A 61 -14.58 11.23 6.20
CA GLN A 61 -14.53 10.81 4.79
C GLN A 61 -15.64 11.49 3.95
N PRO A 62 -15.42 11.71 2.64
CA PRO A 62 -16.48 12.26 1.78
C PRO A 62 -17.66 11.28 1.72
N PRO A 63 -18.92 11.76 1.86
CA PRO A 63 -20.09 10.89 1.76
C PRO A 63 -20.21 10.13 0.43
N GLU A 64 -19.77 10.74 -0.68
CA GLU A 64 -19.73 10.11 -2.00
C GLU A 64 -18.78 8.89 -2.03
N LEU A 65 -17.60 9.01 -1.40
CA LEU A 65 -16.64 7.91 -1.32
C LEU A 65 -17.23 6.73 -0.54
N ILE A 66 -17.87 7.01 0.60
CA ILE A 66 -18.57 5.99 1.40
C ILE A 66 -19.69 5.34 0.58
N GLY A 67 -20.44 6.14 -0.18
CA GLY A 67 -21.46 5.64 -1.11
C GLY A 67 -20.91 4.68 -2.16
N ARG A 68 -19.76 4.99 -2.75
CA ARG A 68 -19.09 4.11 -3.73
C ARG A 68 -18.63 2.79 -3.10
N VAL A 69 -18.10 2.82 -1.87
CA VAL A 69 -17.74 1.61 -1.13
C VAL A 69 -18.98 0.75 -0.87
N VAL A 70 -20.04 1.34 -0.31
CA VAL A 70 -21.28 0.62 0.01
C VAL A 70 -21.94 0.07 -1.26
N ALA A 71 -21.99 0.84 -2.35
CA ALA A 71 -22.53 0.40 -3.62
C ALA A 71 -21.77 -0.79 -4.18
N LEU A 72 -20.42 -0.77 -4.12
CA LEU A 72 -19.60 -1.89 -4.53
C LEU A 72 -19.88 -3.13 -3.66
N LEU A 73 -19.88 -3.02 -2.34
CA LEU A 73 -20.14 -4.16 -1.46
C LEU A 73 -21.54 -4.77 -1.68
N LYS A 74 -22.55 -3.92 -1.92
CA LYS A 74 -23.90 -4.38 -2.29
C LYS A 74 -23.93 -5.09 -3.64
N LYS A 75 -23.28 -4.53 -4.67
CA LYS A 75 -23.16 -5.16 -6.00
C LYS A 75 -22.54 -6.55 -5.89
N GLN A 76 -21.54 -6.70 -5.01
CA GLN A 76 -20.81 -7.95 -4.80
C GLN A 76 -21.53 -8.92 -3.85
N GLY A 77 -22.67 -8.53 -3.26
CA GLY A 77 -23.46 -9.40 -2.39
C GLY A 77 -22.76 -9.82 -1.09
N VAL A 78 -21.82 -9.02 -0.58
CA VAL A 78 -21.05 -9.34 0.63
C VAL A 78 -21.65 -8.71 1.89
N TYR A 79 -21.35 -9.30 3.04
CA TYR A 79 -21.76 -8.74 4.33
C TYR A 79 -20.91 -7.54 4.72
N PHE A 80 -21.56 -6.49 5.23
CA PHE A 80 -20.88 -5.31 5.73
C PHE A 80 -21.66 -4.57 6.82
N ARG A 81 -20.92 -3.82 7.63
CA ARG A 81 -21.46 -2.84 8.57
C ARG A 81 -20.77 -1.51 8.39
N ILE A 82 -21.49 -0.43 8.64
CA ILE A 82 -20.95 0.92 8.60
C ILE A 82 -20.55 1.29 10.01
N LEU A 83 -19.35 1.82 10.18
CA LEU A 83 -18.91 2.49 11.40
C LEU A 83 -19.11 4.00 11.22
N PRO A 84 -20.18 4.60 11.76
CA PRO A 84 -20.46 6.00 11.57
C PRO A 84 -19.38 6.89 12.17
N TYR A 85 -19.10 8.02 11.52
CA TYR A 85 -18.12 8.99 12.01
C TYR A 85 -18.42 9.47 13.45
N GLY A 86 -19.69 9.59 13.80
CA GLY A 86 -20.15 10.02 15.13
C GLY A 86 -19.73 9.08 16.26
N GLU A 87 -19.46 7.81 15.98
CA GLU A 87 -19.05 6.84 17.01
C GLU A 87 -17.67 7.18 17.59
N TYR A 88 -16.81 7.85 16.84
CA TYR A 88 -15.48 8.26 17.29
C TYR A 88 -15.49 9.25 18.48
N PHE A 89 -16.63 9.88 18.76
CA PHE A 89 -16.80 10.76 19.91
C PHE A 89 -17.29 10.03 21.17
N HIS A 90 -17.60 8.74 21.08
CA HIS A 90 -18.24 7.97 22.16
C HIS A 90 -17.57 6.60 22.34
N GLU A 91 -16.62 6.51 23.28
CA GLU A 91 -15.83 5.28 23.52
C GLU A 91 -16.70 4.04 23.80
N CYS A 92 -17.73 4.17 24.64
CA CYS A 92 -18.63 3.05 24.95
C CYS A 92 -19.35 2.49 23.72
N ARG A 93 -19.66 3.33 22.73
CA ARG A 93 -20.34 2.88 21.51
C ARG A 93 -19.37 2.21 20.55
N LEU A 94 -18.12 2.67 20.47
CA LEU A 94 -17.06 1.95 19.75
C LEU A 94 -16.76 0.60 20.40
N GLU A 95 -16.68 0.54 21.72
CA GLU A 95 -16.51 -0.73 22.44
C GLU A 95 -17.63 -1.70 22.10
N ASN A 96 -18.89 -1.23 22.13
CA ASN A 96 -20.05 -2.03 21.75
C ASN A 96 -19.99 -2.48 20.29
N PHE A 97 -19.69 -1.57 19.35
CA PHE A 97 -19.57 -1.89 17.92
C PHE A 97 -18.56 -3.02 17.69
N PHE A 98 -17.41 -2.95 18.36
CA PHE A 98 -16.33 -3.88 18.13
C PHE A 98 -16.30 -5.08 19.09
N SER A 99 -17.27 -5.20 20.01
CA SER A 99 -17.33 -6.27 21.03
C SER A 99 -17.39 -7.68 20.43
N GLY A 100 -17.98 -7.81 19.24
CA GLY A 100 -18.14 -9.08 18.53
C GLY A 100 -16.89 -9.59 17.80
N TYR A 101 -15.90 -8.73 17.51
CA TYR A 101 -14.76 -9.13 16.67
C TYR A 101 -13.58 -9.64 17.50
N SER A 102 -13.09 -10.82 17.13
CA SER A 102 -11.83 -11.38 17.62
C SER A 102 -10.60 -10.85 16.87
N GLY A 103 -10.78 -10.35 15.63
CA GLY A 103 -9.69 -9.83 14.81
C GLY A 103 -10.13 -8.81 13.77
N LEU A 104 -9.23 -7.87 13.47
CA LEU A 104 -9.42 -6.85 12.43
C LEU A 104 -8.35 -7.01 11.36
N VAL A 105 -8.78 -7.12 10.11
CA VAL A 105 -7.91 -7.19 8.93
C VAL A 105 -7.90 -5.84 8.23
N SER A 106 -6.72 -5.28 7.96
CA SER A 106 -6.59 -3.97 7.30
C SER A 106 -5.32 -3.83 6.45
N LEU A 107 -5.39 -2.96 5.45
CA LEU A 107 -4.22 -2.57 4.65
C LEU A 107 -3.35 -1.52 5.38
N TRP A 108 -3.94 -0.78 6.32
CA TRP A 108 -3.27 0.33 6.99
C TRP A 108 -3.64 0.44 8.46
N MET A 109 -2.71 1.00 9.23
CA MET A 109 -2.94 1.35 10.63
C MET A 109 -3.60 2.74 10.70
N TYR A 110 -4.87 2.81 10.33
CA TYR A 110 -5.70 4.03 10.33
C TYR A 110 -7.03 3.81 11.07
N GLY A 111 -7.76 4.89 11.31
CA GLY A 111 -9.12 4.87 11.85
C GLY A 111 -9.26 4.03 13.11
N CYS A 112 -10.26 3.16 13.06
CA CYS A 112 -10.69 2.36 14.21
C CYS A 112 -9.56 1.48 14.78
N LEU A 113 -8.59 1.05 13.97
CA LEU A 113 -7.47 0.22 14.44
C LEU A 113 -6.59 0.92 15.48
N ARG A 114 -6.54 2.25 15.46
CA ARG A 114 -5.71 3.07 16.36
C ARG A 114 -6.42 3.49 17.64
N PHE A 115 -7.74 3.30 17.71
CA PHE A 115 -8.54 3.80 18.82
C PHE A 115 -8.39 2.92 20.08
N HIS A 116 -8.57 3.52 21.26
CA HIS A 116 -8.27 2.89 22.56
C HIS A 116 -8.94 1.53 22.73
N CYS A 117 -10.22 1.42 22.41
CA CYS A 117 -10.98 0.18 22.49
C CYS A 117 -10.39 -0.97 21.64
N ASN A 118 -9.67 -0.63 20.55
CA ASN A 118 -9.06 -1.59 19.62
C ASN A 118 -7.59 -1.88 19.91
N LEU A 119 -6.94 -1.20 20.86
CA LEU A 119 -5.49 -1.34 21.08
C LEU A 119 -5.08 -2.78 21.39
N ARG A 120 -5.91 -3.53 22.12
CA ARG A 120 -5.67 -4.93 22.49
C ARG A 120 -6.27 -5.96 21.53
N ARG A 121 -7.08 -5.53 20.55
CA ARG A 121 -7.64 -6.43 19.54
C ARG A 121 -6.54 -6.89 18.58
N ARG A 122 -6.64 -8.15 18.13
CA ARG A 122 -5.71 -8.75 17.17
C ARG A 122 -5.82 -8.04 15.83
N LYS A 123 -4.70 -7.50 15.34
CA LYS A 123 -4.64 -6.75 14.08
C LYS A 123 -3.83 -7.53 13.05
N ILE A 124 -4.45 -7.81 11.92
CA ILE A 124 -3.83 -8.51 10.80
C ILE A 124 -3.64 -7.53 9.65
N HIS A 125 -2.42 -7.45 9.15
CA HIS A 125 -2.11 -6.69 7.96
C HIS A 125 -2.11 -7.61 6.73
N LEU A 126 -2.90 -7.26 5.72
CA LEU A 126 -2.73 -7.82 4.38
C LEU A 126 -1.92 -6.82 3.52
N THR A 127 -0.79 -7.27 3.01
CA THR A 127 0.03 -6.44 2.11
C THR A 127 -0.74 -6.17 0.80
N TYR A 128 -0.58 -4.99 0.20
CA TYR A 128 -1.27 -4.61 -1.05
C TYR A 128 -0.33 -4.16 -2.17
N GLY A 129 0.99 -4.32 -2.00
CA GLY A 129 2.01 -3.98 -2.98
C GLY A 129 3.42 -4.29 -2.47
N ILE A 130 4.37 -4.43 -3.40
CA ILE A 130 5.78 -4.77 -3.14
C ILE A 130 6.70 -3.55 -3.22
N GLY A 131 6.45 -2.63 -4.14
CA GLY A 131 7.28 -1.45 -4.33
C GLY A 131 7.10 -0.40 -3.24
N LYS A 132 7.79 0.72 -3.38
CA LYS A 132 7.77 1.86 -2.44
C LYS A 132 8.22 1.42 -1.05
N ASP A 133 9.49 1.05 -0.95
CA ASP A 133 10.06 0.39 0.23
C ASP A 133 9.84 1.19 1.54
N LEU A 134 9.79 2.52 1.50
CA LEU A 134 9.61 3.33 2.72
C LEU A 134 8.20 3.19 3.32
N ILE A 135 7.17 3.05 2.48
CA ILE A 135 5.80 2.81 2.96
C ILE A 135 5.55 1.31 3.18
N THR A 136 6.09 0.45 2.30
CA THR A 136 5.97 -1.00 2.39
C THR A 136 6.68 -1.53 3.63
N TYR A 137 7.79 -0.96 4.08
CA TYR A 137 8.46 -1.36 5.33
C TYR A 137 8.32 -0.31 6.44
N GLY A 138 7.32 0.57 6.35
CA GLY A 138 7.14 1.64 7.33
C GLY A 138 6.98 1.09 8.76
N ILE A 139 7.64 1.75 9.72
CA ILE A 139 7.69 1.32 11.14
C ILE A 139 6.30 1.16 11.78
N TRP A 140 5.26 1.78 11.23
CA TRP A 140 3.87 1.65 11.70
C TRP A 140 3.35 0.21 11.59
N LYS A 141 3.91 -0.61 10.69
CA LYS A 141 3.52 -2.03 10.55
C LYS A 141 3.74 -2.86 11.80
N ARG A 142 4.65 -2.44 12.68
CA ARG A 142 4.90 -3.07 13.99
C ARG A 142 3.67 -3.06 14.93
N LYS A 143 2.68 -2.22 14.64
CA LYS A 143 1.43 -2.15 15.41
C LYS A 143 0.43 -3.24 15.02
N PHE A 144 0.70 -3.99 13.95
CA PHE A 144 -0.01 -5.23 13.66
C PHE A 144 0.59 -6.39 14.44
N ASP A 145 -0.19 -7.46 14.56
CA ASP A 145 0.19 -8.69 15.25
C ASP A 145 0.60 -9.78 14.26
N LEU A 146 -0.06 -9.82 13.10
CA LEU A 146 0.30 -10.68 11.97
C LEU A 146 0.41 -9.84 10.70
N ILE A 147 1.47 -10.07 9.90
CA ILE A 147 1.62 -9.51 8.56
C ILE A 147 1.66 -10.62 7.51
N LEU A 148 0.70 -10.60 6.59
CA LEU A 148 0.61 -11.51 5.46
C LEU A 148 1.40 -10.94 4.27
N ALA A 149 2.51 -11.58 3.93
CA ALA A 149 3.46 -11.16 2.91
C ALA A 149 3.20 -11.87 1.57
N TYR A 150 3.55 -11.21 0.46
CA TYR A 150 3.44 -11.83 -0.87
C TYR A 150 4.54 -12.85 -1.15
N GLY A 151 5.72 -12.67 -0.57
CA GLY A 151 6.83 -13.59 -0.73
C GLY A 151 7.83 -13.53 0.41
N GLU A 152 8.80 -14.44 0.38
CA GLU A 152 9.78 -14.60 1.46
C GLU A 152 10.62 -13.35 1.71
N ARG A 153 10.90 -12.54 0.68
CA ARG A 153 11.68 -11.31 0.84
C ARG A 153 10.98 -10.37 1.83
N ASP A 154 9.70 -10.09 1.60
CA ASP A 154 8.93 -9.17 2.43
C ASP A 154 8.67 -9.79 3.79
N GLN A 155 8.37 -11.10 3.83
CA GLN A 155 8.21 -11.85 5.08
C GLN A 155 9.43 -11.68 5.99
N ARG A 156 10.65 -11.81 5.44
CA ARG A 156 11.90 -11.65 6.22
C ARG A 156 12.02 -10.28 6.85
N ILE A 157 11.63 -9.22 6.13
CA ILE A 157 11.69 -7.84 6.64
C ILE A 157 10.59 -7.61 7.66
N PHE A 158 9.36 -8.04 7.39
CA PHE A 158 8.24 -7.92 8.32
C PHE A 158 8.44 -8.70 9.62
N SER A 159 9.15 -9.82 9.56
CA SER A 159 9.55 -10.61 10.74
C SER A 159 10.47 -9.85 11.70
N LEU A 160 11.06 -8.73 11.27
CA LEU A 160 11.77 -7.82 12.17
C LEU A 160 10.81 -6.99 13.04
N TYR A 161 9.55 -6.82 12.63
CA TYR A 161 8.55 -6.02 13.33
C TYR A 161 7.55 -6.85 14.14
N THR A 162 7.04 -7.95 13.59
CA THR A 162 6.03 -8.82 14.21
C THR A 162 5.99 -10.17 13.48
N GLN A 163 5.12 -11.10 13.90
CA GLN A 163 4.90 -12.35 13.16
C GLN A 163 4.52 -12.07 11.69
N SER A 164 5.14 -12.78 10.76
CA SER A 164 4.83 -12.67 9.33
C SER A 164 4.86 -14.01 8.61
N GLU A 165 3.92 -14.18 7.69
CA GLU A 165 3.76 -15.39 6.89
C GLU A 165 3.69 -15.04 5.41
N ALA A 166 4.45 -15.75 4.57
CA ALA A 166 4.36 -15.64 3.13
C ALA A 166 3.11 -16.42 2.66
N VAL A 167 2.15 -15.71 2.07
CA VAL A 167 0.87 -16.26 1.61
C VAL A 167 0.61 -15.99 0.13
N GLY A 168 1.54 -15.35 -0.60
CA GLY A 168 1.30 -14.94 -1.97
C GLY A 168 0.40 -13.70 -2.05
N ASN A 169 -0.06 -13.36 -3.26
CA ASN A 169 -0.90 -12.18 -3.51
C ASN A 169 -2.36 -12.63 -3.75
N PRO A 170 -3.26 -12.60 -2.75
CA PRO A 170 -4.64 -13.10 -2.90
C PRO A 170 -5.42 -12.47 -4.03
N LYS A 171 -5.15 -11.19 -4.35
CA LYS A 171 -5.76 -10.50 -5.49
C LYS A 171 -5.56 -11.27 -6.81
N PHE A 172 -4.45 -11.99 -6.94
CA PHE A 172 -4.10 -12.74 -8.15
C PHE A 172 -4.68 -14.16 -8.22
N ASP A 173 -5.43 -14.61 -7.22
CA ASP A 173 -6.13 -15.90 -7.34
C ASP A 173 -7.07 -15.91 -8.54
N ASP A 174 -7.76 -14.80 -8.77
CA ASP A 174 -8.62 -14.61 -9.92
C ASP A 174 -7.87 -14.69 -11.25
N TRP A 175 -6.64 -14.15 -11.30
CA TRP A 175 -5.80 -14.22 -12.49
C TRP A 175 -5.44 -15.67 -12.84
N PHE A 176 -4.98 -16.44 -11.85
CA PHE A 176 -4.53 -17.82 -12.06
C PHE A 176 -5.70 -18.82 -12.22
N ASN A 177 -6.88 -18.47 -11.72
CA ASN A 177 -8.11 -19.27 -11.88
C ASN A 177 -9.02 -18.77 -13.01
N GLU A 178 -8.57 -17.81 -13.82
CA GLU A 178 -9.33 -17.20 -14.93
C GLU A 178 -10.71 -16.63 -14.55
N LYS A 179 -10.84 -16.08 -13.34
CA LYS A 179 -12.05 -15.42 -12.86
C LYS A 179 -11.96 -13.91 -13.12
N PHE A 180 -12.71 -13.42 -14.09
CA PHE A 180 -12.72 -12.00 -14.47
C PHE A 180 -14.13 -11.41 -14.41
N ASP A 181 -14.24 -10.11 -14.16
CA ASP A 181 -15.49 -9.36 -14.23
C ASP A 181 -15.93 -9.23 -15.69
N THR A 182 -16.85 -10.10 -16.10
CA THR A 182 -17.30 -10.20 -17.49
C THR A 182 -18.06 -8.95 -17.91
N GLU A 183 -18.94 -8.43 -17.04
CA GLU A 183 -19.73 -7.21 -17.27
C GLU A 183 -18.81 -6.01 -17.52
N LEU A 184 -17.83 -5.79 -16.63
CA LEU A 184 -16.83 -4.72 -16.80
C LEU A 184 -16.03 -4.90 -18.10
N SER A 185 -15.62 -6.14 -18.41
CA SER A 185 -14.83 -6.41 -19.61
C SER A 185 -15.61 -6.15 -20.90
N GLU A 186 -16.90 -6.47 -20.94
CA GLU A 186 -17.79 -6.24 -22.08
C GLU A 186 -18.10 -4.76 -22.26
N GLU A 187 -18.41 -4.05 -21.16
CA GLU A 187 -18.64 -2.61 -21.17
C GLU A 187 -17.45 -1.85 -21.75
N ILE A 188 -16.23 -2.21 -21.31
CA ILE A 188 -15.02 -1.58 -21.81
C ILE A 188 -14.79 -1.96 -23.27
N ARG A 189 -14.86 -3.26 -23.63
CA ARG A 189 -14.61 -3.72 -25.01
C ARG A 189 -15.56 -3.10 -26.03
N ALA A 190 -16.81 -2.84 -25.66
CA ALA A 190 -17.77 -2.14 -26.52
C ALA A 190 -17.33 -0.72 -26.92
N ARG A 191 -16.39 -0.13 -26.18
CA ARG A 191 -15.82 1.20 -26.41
C ARG A 191 -14.42 1.17 -27.03
N LEU A 192 -13.82 -0.02 -27.20
CA LEU A 192 -12.50 -0.19 -27.80
C LEU A 192 -12.62 -0.43 -29.31
N ASP A 193 -11.63 0.03 -30.07
CA ASP A 193 -11.47 -0.36 -31.47
C ASP A 193 -10.78 -1.74 -31.54
N PRO A 194 -11.44 -2.79 -32.06
CA PRO A 194 -10.88 -4.14 -32.10
C PRO A 194 -9.67 -4.28 -33.03
N GLN A 195 -9.41 -3.30 -33.92
CA GLN A 195 -8.22 -3.28 -34.78
C GLN A 195 -7.00 -2.69 -34.07
N LYS A 196 -7.18 -2.06 -32.91
CA LYS A 196 -6.11 -1.42 -32.14
C LYS A 196 -5.71 -2.27 -30.94
N LYS A 197 -4.42 -2.25 -30.65
CA LYS A 197 -3.88 -2.77 -29.38
C LYS A 197 -4.25 -1.86 -28.22
N THR A 198 -4.46 -2.43 -27.05
CA THR A 198 -4.95 -1.73 -25.85
C THR A 198 -3.84 -1.50 -24.85
N MET A 199 -3.57 -0.23 -24.54
CA MET A 199 -2.67 0.17 -23.46
C MET A 199 -3.45 0.57 -22.22
N LEU A 200 -3.08 -0.01 -21.08
CA LEU A 200 -3.57 0.41 -19.76
C LEU A 200 -2.53 1.27 -19.06
N TYR A 201 -2.92 2.47 -18.65
CA TYR A 201 -2.10 3.37 -17.87
C TYR A 201 -2.55 3.40 -16.40
N LEU A 202 -1.61 3.16 -15.49
CA LEU A 202 -1.80 3.05 -14.04
C LEU A 202 -0.94 4.09 -13.31
N PRO A 203 -1.34 5.37 -13.26
CA PRO A 203 -0.59 6.43 -12.59
C PRO A 203 -0.54 6.28 -11.07
N THR A 204 0.53 6.80 -10.46
CA THR A 204 0.52 7.15 -9.02
C THR A 204 -0.24 8.46 -8.77
N HIS A 205 -0.40 8.82 -7.50
CA HIS A 205 -0.90 10.13 -7.07
C HIS A 205 0.27 11.02 -6.64
N SER A 206 0.01 12.33 -6.50
CA SER A 206 0.94 13.30 -5.94
C SER A 206 2.26 13.41 -6.71
N ASP A 207 3.34 13.61 -6.00
CA ASP A 207 4.63 14.05 -6.51
C ASP A 207 5.40 12.96 -7.28
N LEU A 208 4.95 11.72 -7.20
CA LEU A 208 5.44 10.57 -7.96
C LEU A 208 4.72 10.36 -9.31
N CYS A 209 3.61 11.07 -9.52
CA CYS A 209 2.69 10.90 -10.64
C CYS A 209 3.28 11.42 -11.96
N SER A 210 3.12 10.65 -13.03
CA SER A 210 3.58 11.05 -14.37
C SER A 210 2.52 11.69 -15.27
N ILE A 211 1.26 11.84 -14.81
CA ILE A 211 0.15 12.43 -15.60
C ILE A 211 0.54 13.78 -16.19
N ASP A 212 1.17 14.64 -15.38
CA ASP A 212 1.53 16.01 -15.79
C ASP A 212 2.47 16.05 -16.99
N VAL A 213 3.27 15.01 -17.16
CA VAL A 213 4.29 14.89 -18.22
C VAL A 213 3.76 14.13 -19.42
N ILE A 214 2.89 13.13 -19.21
CA ILE A 214 2.54 12.16 -20.25
C ILE A 214 1.15 12.33 -20.87
N ALA A 215 0.28 13.17 -20.29
CA ALA A 215 -1.12 13.28 -20.73
C ALA A 215 -1.28 13.61 -22.23
N ASP A 216 -0.45 14.51 -22.78
CA ASP A 216 -0.56 14.89 -24.19
C ASP A 216 -0.05 13.80 -25.14
N GLU A 217 0.97 13.05 -24.73
CA GLU A 217 1.45 11.89 -25.49
C GLU A 217 0.44 10.74 -25.45
N LEU A 218 -0.26 10.53 -24.33
CA LEU A 218 -1.38 9.59 -24.26
C LEU A 218 -2.49 9.94 -25.25
N LYS A 219 -2.87 11.22 -25.34
CA LYS A 219 -3.86 11.68 -26.34
C LYS A 219 -3.39 11.44 -27.76
N LYS A 220 -2.12 11.68 -28.08
CA LYS A 220 -1.54 11.40 -29.41
C LYS A 220 -1.55 9.90 -29.71
N LEU A 221 -1.26 9.08 -28.71
CA LEU A 221 -1.19 7.61 -28.83
C LEU A 221 -2.55 6.99 -29.23
N THR A 222 -3.68 7.60 -28.84
CA THR A 222 -5.04 7.14 -29.19
C THR A 222 -5.29 6.98 -30.70
N LYS A 223 -4.48 7.64 -31.55
CA LYS A 223 -4.53 7.48 -33.00
C LYS A 223 -4.29 6.02 -33.42
N ASN A 224 -3.37 5.33 -32.73
CA ASN A 224 -2.90 3.99 -33.11
C ASN A 224 -3.24 2.90 -32.10
N TYR A 225 -3.62 3.28 -30.86
CA TYR A 225 -3.89 2.36 -29.76
C TYR A 225 -5.18 2.74 -29.05
N ASN A 226 -5.83 1.77 -28.41
CA ASN A 226 -6.82 2.08 -27.40
C ASN A 226 -6.09 2.46 -26.10
N VAL A 227 -6.60 3.44 -25.36
CA VAL A 227 -6.00 3.89 -24.09
C VAL A 227 -7.03 3.84 -22.98
N ILE A 228 -6.72 3.05 -21.96
CA ILE A 228 -7.47 2.97 -20.70
C ILE A 228 -6.60 3.60 -19.62
N VAL A 229 -7.17 4.45 -18.76
CA VAL A 229 -6.49 4.97 -17.57
C VAL A 229 -7.28 4.52 -16.35
N LYS A 230 -6.61 3.87 -15.39
CA LYS A 230 -7.20 3.62 -14.07
C LYS A 230 -6.54 4.52 -13.03
N PHE A 231 -7.28 5.48 -12.50
CA PHE A 231 -6.73 6.44 -11.54
C PHE A 231 -6.39 5.79 -10.20
N HIS A 232 -5.37 6.35 -9.55
CA HIS A 232 -5.14 6.11 -8.13
C HIS A 232 -6.34 6.64 -7.31
N TYR A 233 -6.73 5.94 -6.26
CA TYR A 233 -7.89 6.29 -5.41
C TYR A 233 -7.82 7.67 -4.70
N TYR A 234 -6.67 8.33 -4.77
CA TYR A 234 -6.49 9.71 -4.27
C TYR A 234 -6.60 10.76 -5.37
N THR A 235 -6.32 10.41 -6.63
CA THR A 235 -6.21 11.40 -7.72
C THR A 235 -7.54 12.09 -8.02
N PRO A 236 -8.68 11.39 -8.21
CA PRO A 236 -9.95 12.08 -8.44
C PRO A 236 -10.38 13.03 -7.32
N PRO A 237 -10.33 12.65 -6.02
CA PRO A 237 -10.77 13.55 -4.95
C PRO A 237 -9.75 14.62 -4.54
N GLU A 238 -8.44 14.41 -4.74
CA GLU A 238 -7.39 15.33 -4.26
C GLU A 238 -6.70 16.12 -5.39
N GLU A 239 -6.79 15.66 -6.64
CA GLU A 239 -6.04 16.20 -7.81
C GLU A 239 -6.92 16.26 -9.08
N PRO A 240 -8.12 16.88 -9.02
CA PRO A 240 -9.07 16.89 -10.12
C PRO A 240 -8.52 17.54 -11.40
N GLU A 241 -7.54 18.44 -11.29
CA GLU A 241 -6.84 19.03 -12.43
C GLU A 241 -6.07 17.99 -13.25
N ARG A 242 -5.49 16.97 -12.61
CA ARG A 242 -4.82 15.86 -13.29
C ARG A 242 -5.81 14.93 -13.99
N VAL A 243 -6.97 14.70 -13.39
CA VAL A 243 -8.07 13.99 -14.06
C VAL A 243 -8.48 14.75 -15.33
N GLN A 244 -8.62 16.07 -15.22
CA GLN A 244 -9.01 16.93 -16.34
C GLN A 244 -7.98 16.93 -17.48
N LYS A 245 -6.68 16.80 -17.20
CA LYS A 245 -5.64 16.66 -18.24
C LYS A 245 -5.85 15.45 -19.14
N LEU A 246 -6.48 14.39 -18.63
CA LEU A 246 -6.77 13.14 -19.35
C LEU A 246 -8.20 13.07 -19.90
N LYS A 247 -8.99 14.13 -19.76
CA LYS A 247 -10.34 14.21 -20.33
C LYS A 247 -10.26 14.32 -21.85
N ASP A 248 -10.36 13.17 -22.51
CA ASP A 248 -10.43 13.04 -23.96
C ASP A 248 -11.43 11.91 -24.28
N PRO A 249 -12.38 12.09 -25.22
CA PRO A 249 -13.40 11.07 -25.51
C PRO A 249 -12.79 9.74 -26.03
N ARG A 250 -11.54 9.74 -26.49
CA ARG A 250 -10.83 8.55 -26.96
C ARG A 250 -10.07 7.82 -25.85
N ILE A 251 -10.07 8.36 -24.63
CA ILE A 251 -9.45 7.76 -23.45
C ILE A 251 -10.55 7.26 -22.51
N ILE A 252 -10.48 5.99 -22.13
CA ILE A 252 -11.39 5.42 -21.13
C ILE A 252 -10.77 5.64 -19.75
N CYS A 253 -11.33 6.57 -18.98
CA CYS A 253 -10.92 6.82 -17.61
C CYS A 253 -11.79 6.04 -16.62
N LEU A 254 -11.15 5.29 -15.71
CA LEU A 254 -11.77 4.46 -14.69
C LEU A 254 -11.24 4.84 -13.30
N ASN A 255 -12.07 4.62 -12.28
CA ASN A 255 -11.71 4.89 -10.90
C ASN A 255 -11.23 3.60 -10.19
N ASP A 256 -11.04 3.69 -8.88
CA ASP A 256 -10.44 2.65 -8.05
C ASP A 256 -11.37 1.45 -7.78
N ASP A 257 -12.66 1.58 -8.11
CA ASP A 257 -13.69 0.53 -8.10
C ASP A 257 -13.64 -0.39 -9.33
N ALA A 258 -12.88 -0.07 -10.37
CA ALA A 258 -12.66 -0.98 -11.49
C ALA A 258 -11.67 -2.10 -11.11
N ASP A 259 -12.03 -3.36 -11.38
CA ASP A 259 -11.18 -4.51 -11.07
C ASP A 259 -9.89 -4.51 -11.89
N LEU A 260 -8.75 -4.36 -11.22
CA LEU A 260 -7.44 -4.33 -11.87
C LEU A 260 -7.13 -5.64 -12.61
N ILE A 261 -7.53 -6.79 -12.07
CA ILE A 261 -7.22 -8.11 -12.65
C ILE A 261 -7.89 -8.25 -14.02
N THR A 262 -9.16 -7.85 -14.11
CA THR A 262 -9.91 -7.77 -15.37
C THR A 262 -9.28 -6.77 -16.35
N LEU A 263 -8.87 -5.59 -15.89
CA LEU A 263 -8.21 -4.60 -16.75
C LEU A 263 -6.88 -5.12 -17.33
N LEU A 264 -6.07 -5.81 -16.52
CA LEU A 264 -4.84 -6.46 -17.00
C LEU A 264 -5.14 -7.51 -18.08
N LYS A 265 -6.23 -8.28 -17.95
CA LYS A 265 -6.61 -9.32 -18.92
C LYS A 265 -6.89 -8.72 -20.29
N ILE A 266 -7.63 -7.62 -20.36
CA ILE A 266 -8.04 -6.97 -21.62
C ILE A 266 -7.00 -6.01 -22.22
N SER A 267 -5.84 -5.87 -21.59
CA SER A 267 -4.77 -4.97 -22.04
C SER A 267 -3.62 -5.76 -22.68
N ASP A 268 -3.05 -5.22 -23.76
CA ASP A 268 -1.89 -5.80 -24.43
C ASP A 268 -0.57 -5.32 -23.80
N VAL A 269 -0.54 -4.10 -23.28
CA VAL A 269 0.64 -3.48 -22.64
C VAL A 269 0.20 -2.56 -21.51
N VAL A 270 1.03 -2.47 -20.46
CA VAL A 270 0.77 -1.59 -19.31
C VAL A 270 1.85 -0.53 -19.20
N LEU A 271 1.42 0.72 -19.02
CA LEU A 271 2.25 1.86 -18.66
C LEU A 271 1.98 2.21 -17.20
N SER A 272 3.03 2.45 -16.42
CA SER A 272 2.93 3.00 -15.07
C SER A 272 4.15 3.88 -14.78
N ASP A 273 4.26 4.36 -13.55
CA ASP A 273 5.33 5.26 -13.12
C ASP A 273 6.11 4.71 -11.92
N ASN A 274 6.01 5.33 -10.75
CA ASN A 274 6.67 4.93 -9.51
C ASN A 274 5.71 4.15 -8.61
N SER A 275 4.80 3.40 -9.22
CA SER A 275 3.75 2.65 -8.54
C SER A 275 4.22 1.25 -8.17
N SER A 276 3.78 0.74 -7.02
CA SER A 276 3.93 -0.68 -6.68
C SER A 276 3.14 -1.60 -7.62
N VAL A 277 2.21 -1.07 -8.43
CA VAL A 277 1.42 -1.84 -9.39
C VAL A 277 2.26 -2.45 -10.51
N ILE A 278 3.47 -1.95 -10.78
CA ILE A 278 4.38 -2.56 -11.77
C ILE A 278 4.69 -4.02 -11.42
N PHE A 279 4.68 -4.36 -10.13
CA PHE A 279 4.89 -5.73 -9.67
C PHE A 279 3.65 -6.61 -9.87
N ASP A 280 2.44 -6.05 -9.84
CA ASP A 280 1.23 -6.75 -10.26
C ASP A 280 1.30 -7.07 -11.76
N VAL A 281 1.78 -6.14 -12.59
CA VAL A 281 1.97 -6.36 -14.04
C VAL A 281 3.02 -7.45 -14.30
N ILE A 282 4.12 -7.43 -13.55
CA ILE A 282 5.16 -8.49 -13.60
C ILE A 282 4.57 -9.85 -13.20
N LEU A 283 3.74 -9.89 -12.16
CA LEU A 283 3.07 -11.12 -11.72
C LEU A 283 2.12 -11.67 -12.78
N ALA A 284 1.37 -10.79 -13.45
CA ALA A 284 0.52 -11.10 -14.60
C ALA A 284 1.30 -11.50 -15.87
N ASP A 285 2.62 -11.35 -15.86
CA ASP A 285 3.52 -11.56 -17.01
C ASP A 285 3.10 -10.76 -18.26
N LYS A 286 2.71 -9.49 -18.04
CA LYS A 286 2.30 -8.58 -19.11
C LYS A 286 3.48 -7.69 -19.56
N PRO A 287 3.52 -7.30 -20.85
CA PRO A 287 4.40 -6.23 -21.31
C PRO A 287 4.23 -4.96 -20.46
N LEU A 288 5.35 -4.42 -19.99
CA LEU A 288 5.39 -3.34 -19.00
C LEU A 288 6.34 -2.24 -19.45
N ILE A 289 5.86 -1.00 -19.34
CA ILE A 289 6.64 0.23 -19.46
C ILE A 289 6.52 0.99 -18.14
N ALA A 290 7.64 1.45 -17.59
CA ALA A 290 7.63 2.34 -16.44
C ALA A 290 8.30 3.68 -16.77
N THR A 291 7.70 4.80 -16.37
CA THR A 291 8.35 6.10 -16.51
C THR A 291 9.54 6.23 -15.56
N ASP A 292 10.59 6.89 -16.04
CA ASP A 292 11.83 7.14 -15.31
C ASP A 292 12.20 8.62 -15.45
N PHE A 293 11.31 9.49 -14.95
CA PHE A 293 11.41 10.95 -15.09
C PHE A 293 11.98 11.65 -13.84
N LEU A 294 12.08 10.95 -12.71
CA LEU A 294 12.51 11.52 -11.43
C LEU A 294 13.99 11.19 -11.19
N SER A 295 14.77 12.19 -10.76
CA SER A 295 16.19 11.99 -10.44
C SER A 295 16.39 11.33 -9.07
N ASP A 296 17.55 10.71 -8.87
CA ASP A 296 17.94 10.16 -7.57
C ASP A 296 17.96 11.22 -6.47
N GLU A 297 18.46 12.42 -6.79
CA GLU A 297 18.45 13.56 -5.86
C GLU A 297 17.02 13.92 -5.44
N TYR A 298 16.09 13.93 -6.38
CA TYR A 298 14.69 14.17 -6.07
C TYR A 298 14.14 13.08 -5.15
N LEU A 299 14.35 11.81 -5.50
CA LEU A 299 13.84 10.67 -4.74
C LEU A 299 14.39 10.59 -3.31
N ASP A 300 15.68 10.90 -3.12
CA ASP A 300 16.35 10.77 -1.82
C ASP A 300 16.14 11.99 -0.92
N TRP A 301 16.00 13.19 -1.49
CA TRP A 301 15.96 14.43 -0.70
C TRP A 301 14.63 15.17 -0.80
N LYS A 302 14.11 15.41 -2.01
CA LYS A 302 12.92 16.24 -2.22
C LYS A 302 11.61 15.50 -1.98
N HIS A 303 11.55 14.24 -2.37
CA HIS A 303 10.39 13.39 -2.12
C HIS A 303 10.20 13.10 -0.63
N GLY A 304 11.30 13.07 0.13
CA GLY A 304 11.28 12.89 1.58
C GLY A 304 10.73 14.08 2.38
N GLU A 305 10.60 15.26 1.76
CA GLU A 305 10.08 16.46 2.42
C GLU A 305 8.61 16.24 2.85
N TYR A 306 8.28 16.64 4.09
CA TYR A 306 6.95 16.48 4.63
C TYR A 306 5.94 17.33 3.86
N LYS A 307 4.87 16.68 3.39
CA LYS A 307 3.81 17.33 2.62
C LYS A 307 2.48 17.22 3.37
N PRO A 308 1.75 18.33 3.54
CA PRO A 308 0.41 18.29 4.09
C PRO A 308 -0.55 17.71 3.05
N TYR A 309 -1.31 16.70 3.44
CA TYR A 309 -2.45 16.17 2.71
C TYR A 309 -3.69 16.32 3.59
N ARG A 310 -4.87 16.19 2.96
CA ARG A 310 -6.15 16.14 3.67
C ARG A 310 -6.16 15.16 4.85
N ARG A 311 -5.43 14.04 4.69
CA ARG A 311 -5.33 12.91 5.63
C ARG A 311 -4.18 13.03 6.64
N GLY A 312 -3.56 14.20 6.76
CA GLY A 312 -2.40 14.47 7.61
C GLY A 312 -1.12 14.65 6.83
N ILE A 313 0.02 14.46 7.50
CA ILE A 313 1.34 14.69 6.91
C ILE A 313 1.84 13.36 6.30
N ALA A 314 2.21 13.37 5.02
CA ALA A 314 2.93 12.25 4.42
C ALA A 314 4.43 12.54 4.32
N ALA A 315 5.22 11.47 4.38
CA ALA A 315 6.64 11.47 4.11
C ALA A 315 6.92 10.71 2.80
N GLY A 316 8.19 10.63 2.41
CA GLY A 316 8.64 9.86 1.25
C GLY A 316 8.13 8.41 1.29
N LEU A 317 7.60 7.95 0.16
CA LEU A 317 7.10 6.59 -0.03
C LEU A 317 8.17 5.67 -0.64
N THR A 318 9.10 6.24 -1.40
CA THR A 318 10.19 5.57 -2.11
C THR A 318 11.49 6.36 -1.94
N TYR A 319 12.59 5.78 -2.40
CA TYR A 319 13.90 6.43 -2.52
C TYR A 319 14.67 5.78 -3.68
N SER A 320 15.81 6.34 -4.08
CA SER A 320 16.58 5.91 -5.26
C SER A 320 17.01 4.43 -5.26
N GLY A 321 17.07 3.81 -4.07
CA GLY A 321 17.39 2.40 -3.86
C GLY A 321 16.19 1.48 -3.62
N SER A 322 14.96 2.00 -3.67
CA SER A 322 13.75 1.18 -3.60
C SER A 322 13.67 0.23 -4.79
N ILE A 323 13.03 -0.94 -4.61
CA ILE A 323 13.06 -1.98 -5.65
C ILE A 323 12.54 -1.50 -7.01
N GLU A 324 11.47 -0.73 -7.07
CA GLU A 324 10.94 -0.22 -8.33
C GLU A 324 11.93 0.68 -9.07
N GLN A 325 12.84 1.35 -8.35
CA GLN A 325 13.89 2.17 -8.95
C GLN A 325 15.06 1.30 -9.40
N LYS A 326 15.43 0.28 -8.61
CA LYS A 326 16.50 -0.67 -8.98
C LYS A 326 16.20 -1.40 -10.27
N ILE A 327 15.00 -1.95 -10.43
CA ILE A 327 14.66 -2.71 -11.66
C ILE A 327 14.61 -1.82 -12.91
N LYS A 328 14.31 -0.52 -12.75
CA LYS A 328 14.40 0.48 -13.84
C LYS A 328 15.86 0.73 -14.22
N LYS A 329 16.72 0.99 -13.23
CA LYS A 329 18.16 1.27 -13.41
C LYS A 329 18.93 0.09 -14.00
N GLU A 330 18.59 -1.12 -13.57
CA GLU A 330 19.18 -2.37 -14.08
C GLU A 330 18.64 -2.75 -15.47
N GLY A 331 17.70 -1.98 -16.02
CA GLY A 331 17.13 -2.24 -17.35
C GLY A 331 16.30 -3.52 -17.43
N LEU A 332 15.79 -4.03 -16.30
CA LEU A 332 15.01 -5.27 -16.26
C LEU A 332 13.59 -5.12 -16.84
N ILE A 333 13.15 -3.88 -17.03
CA ILE A 333 11.87 -3.50 -17.63
C ILE A 333 12.09 -2.37 -18.63
N VAL A 334 11.16 -2.17 -19.56
CA VAL A 334 11.20 -1.03 -20.48
C VAL A 334 11.01 0.26 -19.69
N THR A 335 11.95 1.19 -19.81
CA THR A 335 11.87 2.50 -19.15
C THR A 335 11.62 3.61 -20.15
N LEU A 336 10.76 4.55 -19.77
CA LEU A 336 10.44 5.73 -20.55
C LEU A 336 11.13 6.94 -19.91
N LYS A 337 12.16 7.49 -20.56
CA LYS A 337 12.96 8.61 -20.03
C LYS A 337 12.45 9.97 -20.50
N ARG A 338 11.79 10.02 -21.65
CA ARG A 338 11.15 11.22 -22.19
C ARG A 338 9.74 10.89 -22.69
N PRO A 339 8.74 11.76 -22.49
CA PRO A 339 7.36 11.45 -22.87
C PRO A 339 7.21 11.17 -24.38
N GLU A 340 7.97 11.86 -25.25
CA GLU A 340 7.88 11.73 -26.71
C GLU A 340 8.33 10.35 -27.22
N GLU A 341 9.03 9.57 -26.39
CA GLU A 341 9.44 8.20 -26.71
C GLU A 341 8.30 7.19 -26.56
N LEU A 342 7.16 7.59 -25.98
CA LEU A 342 6.05 6.71 -25.64
C LEU A 342 5.60 5.83 -26.83
N PRO A 343 5.40 6.35 -28.06
CA PRO A 343 5.02 5.50 -29.20
C PRO A 343 6.05 4.42 -29.53
N ARG A 344 7.36 4.71 -29.37
CA ARG A 344 8.44 3.74 -29.59
C ARG A 344 8.51 2.74 -28.45
N ALA A 345 8.38 3.19 -27.20
CA ALA A 345 8.36 2.34 -26.02
C ALA A 345 7.20 1.34 -26.06
N VAL A 346 6.00 1.77 -26.50
CA VAL A 346 4.84 0.89 -26.70
C VAL A 346 5.12 -0.19 -27.72
N ARG A 347 5.67 0.16 -28.90
CA ARG A 347 6.04 -0.85 -29.91
C ARG A 347 7.07 -1.84 -29.38
N GLY A 348 8.14 -1.36 -28.76
CA GLY A 348 9.20 -2.23 -28.21
C GLY A 348 8.74 -3.10 -27.04
N ALA A 349 7.81 -2.61 -26.20
CA ALA A 349 7.21 -3.43 -25.14
C ALA A 349 6.32 -4.52 -25.72
N LEU A 350 5.53 -4.22 -26.76
CA LEU A 350 4.65 -5.18 -27.43
C LEU A 350 5.40 -6.28 -28.20
N GLU A 351 6.62 -6.02 -28.66
CA GLU A 351 7.52 -7.07 -29.19
C GLU A 351 7.83 -8.13 -28.13
N ASP A 352 7.78 -7.75 -26.85
CA ASP A 352 7.94 -8.60 -25.67
C ASP A 352 9.14 -9.55 -25.79
N SER A 353 10.32 -8.93 -25.93
CA SER A 353 11.58 -9.63 -26.19
C SER A 353 11.85 -10.75 -25.19
N VAL A 354 12.61 -11.77 -25.64
CA VAL A 354 13.03 -12.90 -24.79
C VAL A 354 13.69 -12.43 -23.50
N PHE A 355 14.45 -11.34 -23.57
CA PHE A 355 15.08 -10.72 -22.41
C PHE A 355 14.04 -10.22 -21.39
N TYR A 356 13.05 -9.42 -21.80
CA TYR A 356 12.06 -8.88 -20.85
C TYR A 356 11.15 -9.98 -20.28
N LYS A 357 10.80 -11.00 -21.06
CA LYS A 357 10.12 -12.20 -20.56
C LYS A 357 10.93 -12.91 -19.48
N ALA A 358 12.23 -13.13 -19.72
CA ALA A 358 13.12 -13.77 -18.76
C ALA A 358 13.29 -12.94 -17.47
N SER A 359 13.43 -11.61 -17.61
CA SER A 359 13.51 -10.67 -16.50
C SER A 359 12.24 -10.68 -15.64
N ARG A 360 11.05 -10.61 -16.26
CA ARG A 360 9.77 -10.73 -15.52
C ARG A 360 9.64 -12.07 -14.82
N LYS A 361 10.00 -13.19 -15.46
CA LYS A 361 9.98 -14.52 -14.84
C LYS A 361 10.91 -14.60 -13.63
N LYS A 362 12.12 -14.03 -13.72
CA LYS A 362 13.08 -13.95 -12.61
C LYS A 362 12.51 -13.14 -11.45
N LEU A 363 12.05 -11.92 -11.72
CA LEU A 363 11.44 -11.05 -10.72
C LEU A 363 10.22 -11.72 -10.07
N ARG A 364 9.33 -12.32 -10.85
CA ARG A 364 8.17 -13.02 -10.32
C ARG A 364 8.56 -14.11 -9.30
N LYS A 365 9.58 -14.92 -9.61
CA LYS A 365 10.10 -15.96 -8.70
C LYS A 365 10.73 -15.40 -7.43
N GLU A 366 11.41 -14.25 -7.52
CA GLU A 366 12.07 -13.63 -6.37
C GLU A 366 11.08 -12.94 -5.42
N LEU A 367 10.01 -12.37 -5.99
CA LEU A 367 9.11 -11.45 -5.31
C LEU A 367 7.87 -12.12 -4.73
N PHE A 368 7.40 -13.20 -5.35
CA PHE A 368 6.16 -13.87 -5.01
C PHE A 368 6.42 -15.35 -4.73
N SER A 369 5.97 -15.83 -3.57
CA SER A 369 6.19 -17.23 -3.19
C SER A 369 5.26 -18.20 -3.93
N PHE A 370 4.07 -17.75 -4.37
CA PHE A 370 3.03 -18.61 -4.90
C PHE A 370 2.31 -18.01 -6.12
N HIS A 371 1.89 -18.88 -7.05
CA HIS A 371 1.34 -18.55 -8.38
C HIS A 371 0.26 -19.54 -8.84
N ASP A 372 -0.42 -20.18 -7.89
CA ASP A 372 -1.24 -21.38 -8.07
C ASP A 372 -2.76 -21.12 -7.91
N GLY A 373 -3.16 -19.87 -7.69
CA GLY A 373 -4.56 -19.51 -7.50
C GLY A 373 -5.13 -19.76 -6.10
N THR A 374 -4.31 -20.08 -5.08
CA THR A 374 -4.78 -20.44 -3.72
C THR A 374 -4.26 -19.51 -2.61
N CYS A 375 -3.84 -18.30 -2.96
CA CYS A 375 -3.24 -17.36 -2.00
C CYS A 375 -4.25 -16.84 -0.96
N GLY A 376 -5.50 -16.64 -1.35
CA GLY A 376 -6.62 -16.29 -0.50
C GLY A 376 -6.94 -17.37 0.53
N GLU A 377 -6.92 -18.64 0.13
CA GLU A 377 -7.07 -19.78 1.04
C GLU A 377 -5.93 -19.81 2.07
N ARG A 378 -4.68 -19.70 1.62
CA ARG A 378 -3.50 -19.65 2.50
C ARG A 378 -3.56 -18.47 3.48
N ALA A 379 -3.94 -17.29 2.99
CA ALA A 379 -4.14 -16.10 3.83
C ALA A 379 -5.24 -16.31 4.88
N ALA A 380 -6.38 -16.89 4.48
CA ALA A 380 -7.47 -17.18 5.38
C ALA A 380 -7.09 -18.22 6.45
N MET A 381 -6.34 -19.26 6.08
CA MET A 381 -5.82 -20.25 7.01
C MET A 381 -4.83 -19.63 8.01
N ALA A 382 -3.92 -18.77 7.54
CA ALA A 382 -3.02 -18.02 8.42
C ALA A 382 -3.80 -17.15 9.43
N ILE A 383 -4.85 -16.46 8.99
CA ILE A 383 -5.73 -15.68 9.87
C ILE A 383 -6.42 -16.58 10.90
N LYS A 384 -7.04 -17.70 10.47
CA LYS A 384 -7.73 -18.63 11.39
C LYS A 384 -6.76 -19.18 12.44
N ASN A 385 -5.60 -19.65 12.02
CA ASN A 385 -4.57 -20.20 12.90
C ASN A 385 -4.09 -19.15 13.91
N PHE A 386 -3.83 -17.93 13.44
CA PHE A 386 -3.42 -16.84 14.29
C PHE A 386 -4.50 -16.43 15.31
N LEU A 387 -5.77 -16.36 14.90
CA LEU A 387 -6.87 -16.02 15.81
C LEU A 387 -7.17 -17.14 16.82
N ALA A 388 -6.83 -18.39 16.51
CA ALA A 388 -6.99 -19.52 17.41
C ALA A 388 -5.91 -19.60 18.51
N THR A 389 -4.81 -18.83 18.42
CA THR A 389 -3.80 -18.85 19.47
C THR A 389 -4.35 -18.26 20.77
N LYS A 390 -3.93 -18.80 21.92
CA LYS A 390 -4.37 -18.27 23.23
C LYS A 390 -3.73 -16.91 23.52
N GLU A 391 -2.44 -16.78 23.23
CA GLU A 391 -1.65 -15.59 23.50
C GLU A 391 -1.14 -14.96 22.21
N LEU A 392 -0.82 -13.66 22.27
CA LEU A 392 -0.12 -12.98 21.19
C LEU A 392 1.34 -13.45 21.14
N PRO A 393 1.93 -13.59 19.95
CA PRO A 393 3.35 -13.91 19.81
C PRO A 393 4.22 -12.84 20.48
N GLU A 394 5.37 -13.26 21.00
CA GLU A 394 6.38 -12.34 21.48
C GLU A 394 6.82 -11.39 20.35
N LYS A 395 7.00 -10.12 20.69
CA LYS A 395 7.43 -9.11 19.72
C LYS A 395 8.96 -9.20 19.52
N PRO A 396 9.47 -9.11 18.28
CA PRO A 396 10.91 -9.16 18.03
C PRO A 396 11.68 -8.02 18.71
N LEU A 397 12.98 -8.19 18.95
CA LEU A 397 13.85 -7.18 19.58
C LEU A 397 13.73 -5.78 18.93
N LEU A 398 13.70 -5.70 17.60
CA LEU A 398 13.60 -4.41 16.90
C LEU A 398 12.30 -3.67 17.23
N TRP A 399 11.20 -4.40 17.47
CA TRP A 399 9.95 -3.81 17.96
C TRP A 399 10.18 -3.09 19.30
N HIS A 400 10.82 -3.77 20.26
CA HIS A 400 11.09 -3.21 21.59
C HIS A 400 12.05 -2.02 21.54
N LEU A 401 13.08 -2.07 20.69
CA LEU A 401 13.99 -0.95 20.46
C LEU A 401 13.25 0.29 19.92
N ILE A 402 12.35 0.10 18.96
CA ILE A 402 11.55 1.21 18.40
C ILE A 402 10.59 1.80 19.45
N GLU A 403 9.93 0.96 20.25
CA GLU A 403 9.04 1.45 21.31
C GLU A 403 9.82 2.21 22.39
N ASN A 404 11.02 1.75 22.74
CA ASN A 404 11.90 2.44 23.68
C ASN A 404 12.33 3.83 23.15
N LEU A 405 12.69 3.94 21.88
CA LEU A 405 12.98 5.23 21.24
C LEU A 405 11.77 6.18 21.26
N GLY A 406 10.56 5.64 21.07
CA GLY A 406 9.32 6.39 21.20
C GLY A 406 9.13 6.97 22.60
N THR A 407 9.42 6.19 23.64
CA THR A 407 9.40 6.62 25.05
C THR A 407 10.44 7.72 25.30
N MET A 408 11.66 7.57 24.75
CA MET A 408 12.70 8.60 24.86
C MET A 408 12.28 9.92 24.22
N LYS A 409 11.65 9.88 23.03
CA LYS A 409 11.13 11.10 22.40
C LYS A 409 10.07 11.79 23.26
N ARG A 410 9.15 11.02 23.86
CA ARG A 410 8.13 11.57 24.78
C ARG A 410 8.77 12.17 26.03
N LEU A 411 9.80 11.53 26.58
CA LEU A 411 10.55 12.07 27.71
C LEU A 411 11.25 13.38 27.33
N THR A 412 11.87 13.48 26.15
CA THR A 412 12.46 14.73 25.65
C THR A 412 11.40 15.82 25.51
N THR A 413 10.25 15.54 24.89
CA THR A 413 9.16 16.52 24.77
C THR A 413 8.60 16.95 26.12
N TRP A 414 8.40 16.01 27.04
CA TRP A 414 7.96 16.32 28.41
C TRP A 414 8.98 17.16 29.18
N LEU A 415 10.27 16.87 29.04
CA LEU A 415 11.35 17.67 29.62
C LEU A 415 11.38 19.08 29.02
N GLU A 416 11.22 19.23 27.69
CA GLU A 416 11.14 20.52 27.01
C GLU A 416 9.91 21.33 27.48
N GLU A 417 8.75 20.70 27.64
CA GLU A 417 7.53 21.34 28.17
C GLU A 417 7.72 21.75 29.64
N LYS A 418 8.28 20.87 30.48
CA LYS A 418 8.57 21.20 31.89
C LYS A 418 9.58 22.33 32.03
N ILE A 419 10.62 22.35 31.19
CA ILE A 419 11.60 23.44 31.17
C ILE A 419 10.90 24.76 30.82
N ARG A 420 10.05 24.78 29.78
CA ARG A 420 9.25 25.96 29.41
C ARG A 420 8.27 26.42 30.50
N GLU A 421 7.72 25.50 31.28
CA GLU A 421 6.87 25.82 32.44
C GLU A 421 7.69 26.41 33.61
N THR A 422 8.97 26.05 33.73
CA THR A 422 9.86 26.52 34.82
C THR A 422 10.67 27.77 34.46
N GLU A 423 10.80 28.11 33.17
CA GLU A 423 11.43 29.35 32.72
C GLU A 423 10.47 30.54 32.89
N THR A 424 10.59 31.27 34.00
CA THR A 424 10.27 32.71 33.95
C THR A 424 11.29 33.40 33.04
N PRO A 425 10.91 34.45 32.27
CA PRO A 425 11.71 34.93 31.15
C PRO A 425 12.95 35.68 31.66
N LYS A 426 14.06 34.95 31.85
CA LYS A 426 15.43 35.48 31.77
C LYS A 426 16.35 34.44 31.14
N PRO A 427 17.05 34.77 30.04
CA PRO A 427 17.93 33.83 29.38
C PRO A 427 19.17 33.61 30.24
N SER A 428 19.46 32.36 30.63
CA SER A 428 20.75 31.97 31.17
C SER A 428 21.33 30.79 30.39
N GLU A 429 22.66 30.72 30.32
CA GLU A 429 23.47 29.80 29.49
C GLU A 429 23.21 28.29 29.74
N SER A 430 22.38 27.94 30.72
CA SER A 430 21.99 26.58 31.10
C SER A 430 21.12 25.88 30.03
N GLY A 431 20.25 26.60 29.32
CA GLY A 431 19.38 26.03 28.28
C GLY A 431 20.14 25.51 27.04
N ILE A 432 21.30 26.09 26.74
CA ILE A 432 22.16 25.67 25.61
C ILE A 432 22.90 24.36 25.94
N PHE A 433 23.25 24.14 27.21
CA PHE A 433 23.99 22.97 27.65
C PHE A 433 23.12 21.70 27.65
N VAL A 434 21.86 21.81 28.10
CA VAL A 434 20.91 20.69 28.13
C VAL A 434 20.50 20.28 26.73
N LYS A 435 20.27 21.24 25.81
CA LYS A 435 19.98 20.95 24.40
C LYS A 435 21.12 20.21 23.72
N LYS A 436 22.37 20.66 23.92
CA LYS A 436 23.58 19.97 23.41
C LYS A 436 23.77 18.59 24.04
N PHE A 437 23.42 18.39 25.32
CA PHE A 437 23.51 17.09 25.98
C PHE A 437 22.48 16.09 25.44
N ALA A 438 21.23 16.51 25.28
CA ALA A 438 20.16 15.71 24.69
C ALA A 438 20.48 15.33 23.23
N GLU A 439 20.93 16.29 22.42
CA GLU A 439 21.38 16.04 21.05
C GLU A 439 22.57 15.06 21.01
N LYS A 440 23.55 15.20 21.91
CA LYS A 440 24.71 14.29 21.99
C LYS A 440 24.34 12.87 22.43
N GLN A 441 23.35 12.71 23.31
CA GLN A 441 22.88 11.38 23.73
C GLN A 441 22.00 10.69 22.69
N VAL A 442 21.13 11.45 22.01
CA VAL A 442 20.37 10.96 20.86
C VAL A 442 21.32 10.56 19.73
N PHE A 443 22.34 11.38 19.43
CA PHE A 443 23.34 11.07 18.41
C PHE A 443 24.18 9.86 18.77
N LYS A 444 24.65 9.73 20.02
CA LYS A 444 25.38 8.54 20.49
C LYS A 444 24.54 7.27 20.42
N THR A 445 23.25 7.36 20.75
CA THR A 445 22.34 6.21 20.72
C THR A 445 22.00 5.80 19.30
N ILE A 446 21.73 6.75 18.41
CA ILE A 446 21.51 6.50 16.97
C ILE A 446 22.79 5.93 16.34
N PHE A 447 23.95 6.50 16.63
CA PHE A 447 25.24 6.01 16.14
C PHE A 447 25.54 4.59 16.64
N PHE A 448 25.30 4.31 17.93
CA PHE A 448 25.47 2.97 18.49
C PHE A 448 24.49 1.96 17.90
N LEU A 449 23.23 2.34 17.67
CA LEU A 449 22.25 1.52 16.98
C LEU A 449 22.66 1.25 15.52
N MET A 450 23.15 2.25 14.80
CA MET A 450 23.63 2.10 13.42
C MET A 450 24.85 1.18 13.34
N VAL A 451 25.84 1.37 14.20
CA VAL A 451 27.03 0.50 14.27
C VAL A 451 26.65 -0.94 14.63
N LYS A 452 25.74 -1.13 15.60
CA LYS A 452 25.23 -2.47 15.95
C LYS A 452 24.39 -3.10 14.84
N LEU A 453 23.61 -2.31 14.09
CA LEU A 453 22.86 -2.80 12.93
C LEU A 453 23.82 -3.24 11.82
N GLU A 454 24.86 -2.45 11.55
CA GLU A 454 25.88 -2.75 10.55
C GLU A 454 26.70 -3.98 10.95
N ASP A 455 27.11 -4.10 12.21
CA ASP A 455 27.80 -5.28 12.76
C ASP A 455 26.91 -6.53 12.72
N PHE A 456 25.61 -6.41 13.02
CA PHE A 456 24.66 -7.51 12.93
C PHE A 456 24.41 -7.96 11.48
N LEU A 457 24.32 -7.02 10.54
CA LEU A 457 24.20 -7.29 9.11
C LEU A 457 25.50 -7.92 8.56
N ARG A 458 26.68 -7.45 8.99
CA ARG A 458 27.99 -8.04 8.65
C ARG A 458 28.20 -9.43 9.25
N LEU A 459 27.82 -9.68 10.51
CA LEU A 459 27.94 -11.00 11.14
C LEU A 459 27.05 -12.04 10.44
N LYS A 460 25.82 -11.67 10.06
CA LYS A 460 24.95 -12.58 9.29
C LYS A 460 25.47 -12.83 7.88
N PHE A 461 26.09 -11.84 7.24
CA PHE A 461 26.77 -12.05 5.95
C PHE A 461 27.99 -12.98 6.07
N PHE A 462 28.81 -12.82 7.13
CA PHE A 462 30.06 -13.59 7.31
C PHE A 462 29.83 -15.05 7.75
N VAL A 463 28.82 -15.30 8.60
CA VAL A 463 28.40 -16.66 8.99
C VAL A 463 27.77 -17.40 7.80
N PHE A 464 27.16 -16.67 6.86
CA PHE A 464 26.54 -17.26 5.68
C PHE A 464 27.55 -17.60 4.58
N VAL A 465 28.57 -16.76 4.33
CA VAL A 465 29.65 -17.07 3.36
C VAL A 465 30.45 -18.32 3.76
N ARG A 466 30.59 -18.61 5.06
CA ARG A 466 31.23 -19.86 5.54
C ARG A 466 30.36 -21.12 5.38
N LYS A 467 29.03 -20.99 5.31
CA LYS A 467 28.13 -22.15 5.10
C LYS A 467 27.97 -22.55 3.63
N VAL A 468 28.47 -21.75 2.68
CA VAL A 468 28.34 -21.98 1.23
C VAL A 468 29.67 -22.41 0.55
N ARG A 469 30.75 -22.61 1.31
CA ARG A 469 31.93 -23.33 0.77
C ARG A 469 31.89 -24.79 1.23
N PRO A 470 31.78 -25.77 0.31
CA PRO A 470 32.14 -27.14 0.65
C PRO A 470 33.64 -27.18 0.95
N ALA A 471 34.01 -27.94 1.98
CA ALA A 471 35.40 -28.26 2.27
C ALA A 471 35.93 -29.18 1.17
N GLU A 472 36.57 -28.61 0.15
CA GLU A 472 37.45 -29.36 -0.74
C GLU A 472 38.76 -29.66 0.01
N LYS A 473 38.91 -30.93 0.41
CA LYS A 473 40.21 -31.53 0.68
C LYS A 473 40.91 -31.69 -0.67
N PHE A 474 42.08 -31.07 -0.83
CA PHE A 474 43.04 -31.50 -1.85
C PHE A 474 43.91 -32.61 -1.25
N PRO A 475 44.09 -33.75 -1.94
CA PRO A 475 45.04 -34.78 -1.54
C PRO A 475 46.47 -34.46 -2.03
N GLU A 476 47.40 -34.90 -1.17
CA GLU A 476 48.88 -34.95 -1.22
C GLU A 476 49.68 -33.65 -1.36
#